data_AF-A0A257M975-F1
#
_entry.id   AF-A0A257M975-F1
#
_cell.length_a   1.000
_cell.length_b   1.000
_cell.length_c   1.000
_cell.angle_alpha   90.00
_cell.angle_beta   90.00
_cell.angle_gamma   90.00
#
_symmetry.space_group_name_H-M   'P 1'
#
loop_
_entity.id
_entity.type
_entity.pdbx_description
1 polymer ?
#
loop_
_entity_poly.entity_id
_entity_poly.type
_entity_poly.pdbx_seq_one_letter_code
_entity_poly.pdbx_strand_id
1 'polypeptide(L)' 'MIVLAATATIILWGGLEGDIFRKIQLAGFQVVTIMTTTGFATTDFDQWTAAGKYVLLLLMIIGACAGSTGGAIKVV' A
#
# COMPACT_ATOMS: atom_id res chain seq x y z
N MET A 1 11.27 4.13 -4.44
CA MET A 1 10.70 3.71 -5.74
C MET A 1 9.49 2.80 -5.59
N ILE A 2 9.57 1.73 -4.79
CA ILE A 2 8.47 0.75 -4.66
C ILE A 2 7.17 1.36 -4.09
N VAL A 3 7.26 2.28 -3.13
CA VAL A 3 6.10 3.04 -2.59
C VAL A 3 5.40 3.85 -3.68
N LEU A 4 6.16 4.58 -4.50
CA LEU A 4 5.62 5.45 -5.54
C LEU A 4 4.93 4.63 -6.64
N ALA A 5 5.55 3.52 -7.06
CA ALA A 5 4.99 2.60 -8.05
C ALA A 5 3.68 1.95 -7.55
N ALA A 6 3.67 1.46 -6.31
CA ALA A 6 2.48 0.86 -5.72
C ALA A 6 1.34 1.87 -5.54
N THR A 7 1.65 3.08 -5.06
CA THR A 7 0.67 4.16 -4.90
C THR A 7 0.09 4.57 -6.26
N ALA A 8 0.91 4.72 -7.30
CA ALA A 8 0.44 5.03 -8.65
C ALA A 8 -0.45 3.92 -9.23
N THR A 9 -0.08 2.65 -9.00
CA THR A 9 -0.86 1.49 -9.46
C THR A 9 -2.24 1.45 -8.78
N ILE A 10 -2.30 1.72 -7.47
CA ILE A 10 -3.55 1.79 -6.71
C ILE A 10 -4.40 3.00 -7.12
N ILE A 11 -3.81 4.16 -7.43
CA ILE A 11 -4.58 5.31 -7.91
C ILE A 11 -5.23 5.04 -9.28
N LEU A 12 -4.49 4.39 -10.18
CA LEU A 12 -4.94 4.12 -11.55
C LEU A 12 -5.90 2.93 -11.65
N TRP A 13 -5.67 1.87 -10.87
CA TRP A 13 -6.39 0.60 -10.99
C TRP A 13 -7.15 0.18 -9.74
N GLY A 14 -6.97 0.86 -8.60
CA GLY A 14 -7.52 0.46 -7.28
C GLY A 14 -9.00 0.72 -7.08
N GLY A 15 -9.70 1.38 -8.02
CA GLY A 15 -11.13 1.66 -7.92
C GLY A 15 -11.51 2.64 -6.79
N LEU A 16 -10.55 3.43 -6.30
CA LEU A 16 -10.80 4.45 -5.30
C LEU A 16 -11.80 5.49 -5.84
N GLU A 17 -12.82 5.81 -5.05
CA GLU A 17 -13.76 6.89 -5.35
C GLU A 17 -13.29 8.21 -4.70
N GLY A 18 -13.60 9.33 -5.35
CA GLY A 18 -13.31 10.68 -4.85
C GLY A 18 -12.21 11.44 -5.61
N ASP A 19 -11.88 12.61 -5.08
CA ASP A 19 -10.94 13.56 -5.68
C ASP A 19 -9.50 13.01 -5.71
N ILE A 20 -8.69 13.45 -6.68
CA ILE A 20 -7.30 13.01 -6.88
C ILE A 20 -6.49 13.19 -5.60
N PHE A 21 -6.68 14.31 -4.90
CA PHE A 21 -5.99 14.57 -3.65
C PHE A 21 -6.33 13.54 -2.57
N ARG A 22 -7.61 13.14 -2.49
CA ARG A 22 -8.09 12.11 -1.56
C ARG A 22 -7.54 10.74 -1.91
N LYS A 23 -7.50 10.39 -3.21
CA LYS A 23 -6.92 9.13 -3.69
C LYS A 23 -5.44 9.01 -3.34
N ILE A 24 -4.66 10.08 -3.54
CA ILE A 24 -3.23 10.11 -3.18
C ILE A 24 -3.05 9.92 -1.68
N GLN A 25 -3.83 10.62 -0.86
CA GLN A 25 -3.74 10.51 0.59
C GLN A 25 -4.08 9.09 1.08
N LEU A 26 -5.21 8.53 0.62
CA LEU A 26 -5.66 7.20 1.02
C LEU A 26 -4.71 6.10 0.53
N ALA A 27 -4.38 6.10 -0.76
CA ALA A 27 -3.49 5.10 -1.34
C ALA A 27 -2.07 5.20 -0.74
N GLY A 28 -1.53 6.41 -0.62
CA GLY A 28 -0.19 6.63 -0.09
C GLY A 28 -0.06 6.20 1.37
N PHE A 29 -1.03 6.56 2.22
CA PHE A 29 -1.03 6.14 3.61
C PHE A 29 -1.14 4.61 3.73
N GLN A 30 -2.04 3.99 2.96
CA GLN A 30 -2.25 2.54 3.01
C GLN A 30 -1.04 1.74 2.53
N VAL A 31 -0.37 2.21 1.48
CA VAL A 31 0.87 1.59 0.97
C VAL A 31 1.98 1.66 2.01
N VAL A 32 2.18 2.82 2.63
CA VAL A 32 3.27 3.01 3.62
C VAL A 32 3.04 2.14 4.84
N THR A 33 1.85 2.17 5.44
CA THR A 33 1.57 1.42 6.68
C THR A 33 1.63 -0.10 6.50
N ILE A 34 1.21 -0.61 5.33
CA ILE A 34 1.31 -2.04 5.02
C ILE A 34 2.76 -2.44 4.75
N MET A 35 3.52 -1.64 4.00
CA MET A 35 4.92 -1.91 3.70
C MET A 35 5.82 -1.87 4.94
N THR A 36 5.53 -0.99 5.90
CA THR A 36 6.23 -0.94 7.18
C THR A 36 5.70 -1.96 8.19
N THR A 37 4.77 -2.84 7.78
CA THR A 37 4.12 -3.84 8.64
C THR A 37 3.45 -3.24 9.89
N THR A 38 3.08 -1.96 9.83
CA THR A 38 2.40 -1.26 10.93
C THR A 38 0.92 -1.63 10.99
N GLY A 39 0.30 -1.95 9.84
CA GLY A 39 -1.02 -2.56 9.78
C GLY A 39 -2.19 -1.61 10.05
N PHE A 40 -2.01 -0.30 9.90
CA PHE A 40 -3.14 0.63 10.00
C PHE A 40 -4.01 0.58 8.74
N ALA A 41 -5.30 0.83 8.92
CA ALA A 41 -6.30 0.86 7.86
C ALA A 41 -7.13 2.13 8.00
N THR A 42 -6.97 3.08 7.07
CA THR A 42 -7.78 4.32 7.08
C THR A 42 -9.06 4.20 6.25
N THR A 43 -9.14 3.16 5.42
CA THR A 43 -10.26 2.90 4.53
C THR A 43 -10.39 1.41 4.32
N ASP A 44 -11.61 0.98 4.00
CA ASP A 44 -11.90 -0.42 3.76
C ASP A 44 -11.36 -0.85 2.39
N PHE A 45 -10.21 -1.50 2.40
CA PHE A 45 -9.58 -2.05 1.21
C PHE A 45 -10.28 -3.32 0.69
N ASP A 46 -11.30 -3.84 1.39
CA ASP A 46 -12.13 -4.91 0.84
C ASP A 46 -13.05 -4.41 -0.29
N GLN A 47 -13.34 -3.11 -0.32
CA GLN A 47 -14.10 -2.50 -1.42
C GLN A 47 -13.23 -2.13 -2.62
N TRP A 48 -11.90 -2.25 -2.51
CA TRP A 48 -11.01 -1.92 -3.60
C TRP A 48 -11.00 -3.02 -4.66
N THR A 49 -10.59 -2.68 -5.88
CA THR A 49 -10.47 -3.67 -6.96
C THR A 49 -9.47 -4.78 -6.61
N ALA A 50 -9.63 -5.94 -7.25
CA ALA A 50 -8.71 -7.07 -7.08
C ALA A 50 -7.24 -6.67 -7.28
N ALA A 51 -6.94 -5.81 -8.26
CA ALA A 51 -5.60 -5.30 -8.49
C ALA A 51 -5.03 -4.54 -7.27
N GLY A 52 -5.83 -3.69 -6.63
CA GLY A 52 -5.45 -3.00 -5.40
C GLY A 52 -5.13 -3.97 -4.26
N LYS A 53 -5.97 -4.99 -4.07
CA LYS A 53 -5.77 -6.02 -3.04
C LYS A 53 -4.48 -6.84 -3.28
N TYR A 54 -4.22 -7.25 -4.53
CA TYR A 54 -3.00 -7.99 -4.87
C TYR A 54 -1.73 -7.17 -4.61
N VAL A 55 -1.74 -5.88 -4.93
CA VAL A 55 -0.60 -4.99 -4.63
C VAL A 55 -0.38 -4.89 -3.13
N LEU A 56 -1.43 -4.67 -2.33
CA LEU A 56 -1.30 -4.62 -0.86
C LEU A 56 -0.79 -5.94 -0.28
N LEU A 57 -1.24 -7.08 -0.81
CA LEU A 57 -0.78 -8.40 -0.37
C LEU A 57 0.70 -8.64 -0.70
N LEU A 58 1.16 -8.24 -1.89
CA LEU A 58 2.58 -8.31 -2.25
C LEU A 58 3.44 -7.39 -1.37
N LEU A 59 2.93 -6.20 -1.03
CA LEU A 59 3.60 -5.25 -0.12
C LEU A 59 3.72 -5.79 1.31
N MET A 60 2.78 -6.61 1.78
CA MET A 60 2.90 -7.28 3.08
C MET A 60 4.07 -8.26 3.12
N ILE A 61 4.38 -8.89 1.98
CA ILE A 61 5.46 -9.87 1.89
C ILE A 61 6.81 -9.17 1.68
N ILE A 62 6.84 -8.10 0.88
CA ILE A 62 8.04 -7.36 0.49
C ILE A 62 8.03 -6.02 1.23
N GLY A 63 8.56 -6.00 2.45
CA GLY A 63 8.41 -4.87 3.36
C GLY A 63 9.51 -4.78 4.39
N ALA A 64 9.70 -3.56 4.91
CA ALA A 64 10.72 -3.15 5.86
C ALA A 64 12.18 -3.24 5.35
N CYS A 65 12.98 -2.22 5.67
CA CYS A 65 14.42 -2.24 5.39
C CYS A 65 15.15 -3.23 6.29
N ALA A 66 16.25 -3.80 5.80
CA ALA A 66 17.21 -4.55 6.62
C ALA A 66 17.60 -3.72 7.86
N GLY A 67 17.45 -4.30 9.07
CA GLY A 67 17.67 -3.61 10.34
C GLY A 67 16.45 -2.93 10.98
N SER A 68 15.27 -2.94 10.34
CA SER A 68 14.02 -2.43 10.93
C SER A 68 13.29 -3.50 11.78
N THR A 69 12.34 -3.07 12.62
CA THR A 69 11.43 -3.91 13.43
C THR A 69 10.37 -4.65 12.60
N GLY A 70 10.26 -4.36 11.30
CA GLY A 70 9.31 -5.05 10.42
C GLY A 70 9.71 -6.50 10.10
N GLY A 71 8.70 -7.38 10.08
CA GLY A 71 8.86 -8.84 9.94
C GLY A 71 8.70 -9.40 8.53
N ALA A 72 8.57 -8.55 7.51
CA ALA A 72 8.44 -8.96 6.12
C ALA A 72 9.80 -9.35 5.49
N ILE A 73 9.80 -9.87 4.25
CA ILE A 73 11.04 -10.14 3.50
C ILE A 73 11.77 -8.82 3.33
N LYS A 74 12.87 -8.68 4.07
CA LYS A 74 13.57 -7.40 4.22
C LYS A 74 14.15 -6.98 2.89
N VAL A 75 13.82 -5.75 2.48
CA VAL A 75 14.45 -5.10 1.34
C VAL A 75 15.82 -4.60 1.79
N VAL A 76 16.88 -5.03 1.10
CA VAL A 76 18.29 -4.68 1.39
C VAL A 76 18.82 -3.72 0.32
#